data_AF-A0A2V3VNI0-F1
#
_entry.id   AF-A0A2V3VNI0-F1
#
_cell.length_a   1.000
_cell.length_b   1.000
_cell.length_c   1.000
_cell.angle_alpha   90.00
_cell.angle_beta   90.00
_cell.angle_gamma   90.00
#
_symmetry.space_group_name_H-M   'P 1'
#
loop_
_entity.id
_entity.type
_entity.pdbx_description
1 polymer ?
#
loop_
_entity_poly.entity_id
_entity_poly.type
_entity_poly.pdbx_seq_one_letter_code
_entity_poly.pdbx_strand_id
1 'polypeptide(L)'
;MDRGFEAFFKANEDRIHFQIHRLGITGDWYDEFYAEGIFALWKAYQGYKPSQGEFGTFLNYQIRYRLMDLLRKKMREAELDGKAAREVLTRIDEGNRHRGSGVPVATITGIVLEDKAFWEEVRGRLTENQWKWVQYFIIADLSIKEIMELENVSADAVKSWGREVRRKLGNEEVRRKLEEMV
;
A
#
# COMPACT_ATOMS: atom_id res chain seq x y z
N MET A 1 -17.30 34.17 -11.79
CA MET A 1 -16.22 33.18 -11.68
C MET A 1 -15.86 33.07 -10.22
N ASP A 2 -16.01 31.88 -9.67
CA ASP A 2 -15.96 31.56 -8.25
C ASP A 2 -14.52 31.70 -7.71
N ARG A 3 -14.12 32.93 -7.33
CA ARG A 3 -12.74 33.26 -6.92
C ARG A 3 -12.32 32.64 -5.58
N GLY A 4 -13.23 32.02 -4.85
CA GLY A 4 -12.96 31.47 -3.52
C GLY A 4 -12.13 30.18 -3.58
N PHE A 5 -12.65 29.18 -4.30
CA PHE A 5 -11.99 27.87 -4.33
C PHE A 5 -10.73 27.85 -5.19
N GLU A 6 -10.69 28.54 -6.33
CA GLU A 6 -9.51 28.51 -7.19
C GLU A 6 -8.27 29.09 -6.47
N ALA A 7 -8.46 30.21 -5.75
CA ALA A 7 -7.39 30.81 -4.94
C ALA A 7 -7.01 29.90 -3.77
N PHE A 8 -8.00 29.29 -3.11
CA PHE A 8 -7.77 28.32 -2.04
C PHE A 8 -7.03 27.07 -2.54
N PHE A 9 -7.38 26.58 -3.73
CA PHE A 9 -6.75 25.43 -4.38
C PHE A 9 -5.29 25.73 -4.66
N LYS A 10 -4.98 26.83 -5.35
CA LYS A 10 -3.59 27.24 -5.64
C LYS A 10 -2.74 27.39 -4.38
N ALA A 11 -3.32 27.87 -3.28
CA ALA A 11 -2.59 28.02 -2.01
C ALA A 11 -2.31 26.68 -1.30
N ASN A 12 -2.95 25.58 -1.70
CA ASN A 12 -2.88 24.30 -1.00
C ASN A 12 -2.58 23.10 -1.91
N GLU A 13 -2.39 23.33 -3.22
CA GLU A 13 -2.08 22.30 -4.21
C GLU A 13 -0.82 21.51 -3.85
N ASP A 14 0.23 22.19 -3.38
CA ASP A 14 1.47 21.55 -2.92
C ASP A 14 1.24 20.51 -1.82
N ARG A 15 0.17 20.64 -1.03
CA ARG A 15 -0.17 19.65 0.00
C ARG A 15 -0.59 18.34 -0.64
N ILE A 16 -1.29 18.38 -1.78
CA ILE A 16 -1.68 17.18 -2.52
C ILE A 16 -0.43 16.47 -3.01
N HIS A 17 0.46 17.19 -3.71
CA HIS A 17 1.72 16.65 -4.20
C HIS A 17 2.57 16.06 -3.07
N PHE A 18 2.70 16.79 -1.96
CA PHE A 18 3.41 16.33 -0.78
C PHE A 18 2.84 15.02 -0.23
N GLN A 19 1.51 14.89 -0.08
CA GLN A 19 0.91 13.65 0.43
C GLN A 19 1.05 12.49 -0.55
N ILE A 20 0.94 12.73 -1.86
CA ILE A 20 1.11 11.70 -2.90
C ILE A 20 2.54 11.16 -2.89
N HIS A 21 3.53 12.05 -2.88
CA HIS A 21 4.93 11.67 -2.81
C HIS A 21 5.26 10.94 -1.50
N ARG A 22 4.67 11.39 -0.39
CA ARG A 22 4.83 10.74 0.92
C ARG A 22 4.24 9.33 0.97
N LEU A 23 3.23 9.03 0.16
CA LEU A 23 2.65 7.69 0.03
C LEU A 23 3.42 6.80 -0.96
N GLY A 24 4.52 7.29 -1.55
CA GLY A 24 5.33 6.54 -2.52
C GLY A 24 4.63 6.31 -3.87
N ILE A 25 3.57 7.06 -4.14
CA ILE A 25 2.73 6.86 -5.34
C ILE A 25 3.42 7.55 -6.52
N THR A 26 3.78 6.75 -7.51
CA THR A 26 4.54 7.19 -8.69
C THR A 26 3.97 6.58 -9.96
N GLY A 27 4.37 7.12 -11.12
CA GLY A 27 3.99 6.58 -12.43
C GLY A 27 2.49 6.63 -12.69
N ASP A 28 1.93 5.53 -13.18
CA ASP A 28 0.57 5.43 -13.73
C ASP A 28 -0.56 5.74 -12.73
N TRP A 29 -0.27 5.72 -11.42
CA TRP A 29 -1.27 6.01 -10.39
C TRP A 29 -1.31 7.49 -10.02
N TYR A 30 -0.31 8.28 -10.39
CA TYR A 30 -0.17 9.65 -9.93
C TYR A 30 -1.40 10.53 -10.24
N ASP A 31 -1.87 10.51 -11.49
CA ASP A 31 -2.97 11.37 -11.95
C ASP A 31 -4.30 11.05 -11.23
N GLU A 32 -4.56 9.77 -10.97
CA GLU A 32 -5.76 9.34 -10.26
C GLU A 32 -5.75 9.80 -8.80
N PHE A 33 -4.60 9.68 -8.13
CA PHE A 33 -4.43 10.18 -6.77
C PHE A 33 -4.43 11.71 -6.70
N TYR A 34 -3.87 12.38 -7.71
CA TYR A 34 -3.94 13.83 -7.81
C TYR A 34 -5.39 14.31 -7.96
N ALA A 35 -6.19 13.69 -8.83
CA ALA A 35 -7.61 13.99 -8.97
C ALA A 35 -8.40 13.76 -7.67
N GLU A 36 -8.16 12.64 -6.98
CA GLU A 36 -8.80 12.38 -5.68
C GLU A 36 -8.35 13.39 -4.61
N GLY A 37 -7.08 13.84 -4.67
CA GLY A 37 -6.54 14.90 -3.82
C GLY A 37 -7.26 16.24 -4.02
N ILE A 38 -7.51 16.63 -5.27
CA ILE A 38 -8.29 17.84 -5.61
C ILE A 38 -9.70 17.71 -5.02
N PHE A 39 -10.34 16.55 -5.20
CA PHE A 39 -11.68 16.31 -4.68
C PHE A 39 -11.74 16.35 -3.14
N ALA A 40 -10.73 15.80 -2.47
CA ALA A 40 -10.59 15.88 -1.03
C ALA A 40 -10.44 17.33 -0.56
N LEU A 41 -9.65 18.13 -1.27
CA LEU A 41 -9.46 19.55 -0.99
C LEU A 41 -10.76 20.33 -1.12
N TRP A 42 -11.54 20.06 -2.17
CA TRP A 42 -12.87 20.64 -2.38
C TRP A 42 -13.84 20.30 -1.24
N LYS A 43 -13.90 19.02 -0.85
CA LYS A 43 -14.73 18.58 0.28
C LYS A 43 -14.32 19.25 1.59
N ALA A 44 -13.03 19.38 1.84
CA ALA A 44 -12.52 20.04 3.04
C ALA A 44 -12.85 21.54 3.04
N TYR A 45 -12.77 22.20 1.88
CA TYR A 45 -13.19 23.59 1.72
C TYR A 45 -14.68 23.80 2.07
N GLN A 46 -15.55 22.90 1.61
CA GLN A 46 -16.99 22.97 1.91
C GLN A 46 -17.33 22.61 3.37
N GLY A 47 -16.55 21.71 3.98
CA GLY A 47 -16.83 21.16 5.32
C GLY A 47 -16.17 21.89 6.48
N TYR A 48 -15.37 22.94 6.23
CA TYR A 48 -14.58 23.58 7.27
C TYR A 48 -15.45 24.29 8.32
N LYS A 49 -15.19 23.97 9.60
CA LYS A 49 -15.76 24.67 10.75
C LYS A 49 -14.61 25.30 11.54
N PRO A 50 -14.59 26.64 11.72
CA PRO A 50 -13.54 27.34 12.46
C PRO A 50 -13.34 26.86 13.92
N SER A 51 -14.32 26.15 14.48
CA SER A 51 -14.27 25.60 15.83
C SER A 51 -13.45 24.30 15.99
N GLN A 52 -12.94 23.70 14.90
CA GLN A 52 -12.30 22.38 14.93
C GLN A 52 -10.76 22.39 14.84
N GLY A 53 -10.12 23.53 15.08
CA GLY A 53 -8.67 23.67 15.15
C GLY A 53 -8.03 24.36 13.95
N GLU A 54 -6.70 24.28 13.87
CA GLU A 54 -5.92 24.94 12.81
C GLU A 54 -6.27 24.38 11.44
N PHE A 55 -6.70 25.26 10.53
CA PHE A 55 -7.24 24.91 9.22
C PHE A 55 -6.28 24.05 8.37
N GLY A 56 -4.98 24.36 8.41
CA GLY A 56 -3.96 23.61 7.66
C GLY A 56 -3.79 22.17 8.13
N THR A 57 -3.93 21.91 9.43
CA THR A 57 -3.86 20.57 10.00
C THR A 57 -5.07 19.74 9.58
N PHE A 58 -6.28 20.31 9.69
CA PHE A 58 -7.51 19.68 9.21
C PHE A 58 -7.42 19.32 7.71
N LEU A 59 -6.91 20.23 6.89
CA LEU A 59 -6.80 20.03 5.45
C LEU A 59 -5.85 18.89 5.10
N ASN A 60 -4.67 18.84 5.75
CA ASN A 60 -3.71 17.75 5.58
C ASN A 60 -4.34 16.39 5.92
N TYR A 61 -5.06 16.31 7.03
CA TYR A 61 -5.77 15.09 7.42
C TYR A 61 -6.81 14.69 6.36
N GLN A 62 -7.66 15.62 5.91
CA GLN A 62 -8.70 15.33 4.92
C GLN A 62 -8.13 14.81 3.60
N ILE A 63 -7.13 15.50 3.03
CA ILE A 63 -6.46 15.05 1.80
C ILE A 63 -5.91 13.64 2.01
N ARG A 64 -5.14 13.47 3.08
CA ARG A 64 -4.43 12.22 3.34
C ARG A 64 -5.37 11.04 3.54
N TYR A 65 -6.43 11.17 4.34
CA TYR A 65 -7.38 10.07 4.56
C TYR A 65 -8.04 9.62 3.26
N ARG A 66 -8.41 10.56 2.39
CA ARG A 66 -9.01 10.25 1.08
C ARG A 66 -8.03 9.51 0.18
N LEU A 67 -6.77 9.95 0.11
CA LEU A 67 -5.73 9.25 -0.65
C LEU A 67 -5.47 7.84 -0.08
N MET A 68 -5.45 7.69 1.24
CA MET A 68 -5.24 6.38 1.89
C MET A 68 -6.42 5.42 1.61
N ASP A 69 -7.66 5.91 1.58
CA ASP A 69 -8.83 5.10 1.23
C ASP A 69 -8.79 4.64 -0.24
N LEU A 70 -8.35 5.51 -1.14
CA LEU A 70 -8.13 5.15 -2.54
C LEU A 70 -7.03 4.09 -2.68
N LEU A 71 -5.91 4.25 -1.96
CA LEU A 71 -4.82 3.27 -1.93
C LEU A 71 -5.31 1.90 -1.46
N ARG A 72 -6.08 1.86 -0.37
CA ARG A 72 -6.69 0.61 0.14
C ARG A 72 -7.61 -0.04 -0.90
N LYS A 73 -8.38 0.77 -1.64
CA LYS A 73 -9.25 0.27 -2.71
C LYS A 73 -8.42 -0.37 -3.83
N LYS A 74 -7.39 0.32 -4.31
CA LYS A 74 -6.45 -0.20 -5.33
C LYS A 74 -5.75 -1.48 -4.90
N MET A 75 -5.32 -1.55 -3.64
CA MET A 75 -4.71 -2.77 -3.09
C MET A 75 -5.67 -3.96 -3.07
N ARG A 76 -6.95 -3.73 -2.73
CA ARG A 76 -7.97 -4.79 -2.78
C ARG A 76 -8.28 -5.24 -4.20
N GLU A 77 -8.36 -4.30 -5.14
CA GLU A 77 -8.54 -4.60 -6.56
C GLU A 77 -7.37 -5.46 -7.08
N ALA A 78 -6.12 -5.05 -6.81
CA ALA A 78 -4.94 -5.82 -7.18
C ALA A 78 -4.90 -7.23 -6.55
N GLU A 79 -5.36 -7.38 -5.31
CA GLU A 79 -5.47 -8.69 -4.67
C GLU A 79 -6.55 -9.57 -5.32
N LEU A 80 -7.69 -9.00 -5.68
CA LEU A 80 -8.77 -9.70 -6.38
C LEU A 80 -8.33 -10.12 -7.79
N ASP A 81 -7.67 -9.24 -8.53
CA ASP A 81 -7.10 -9.54 -9.85
C ASP A 81 -6.06 -10.66 -9.76
N GLY A 82 -5.20 -10.64 -8.74
CA GLY A 82 -4.25 -11.71 -8.47
C GLY A 82 -4.92 -13.06 -8.16
N LYS A 83 -6.04 -13.06 -7.45
CA LYS A 83 -6.84 -14.28 -7.18
C LYS A 83 -7.51 -14.80 -8.44
N ALA A 84 -8.10 -13.92 -9.25
CA ALA A 84 -8.71 -14.27 -10.53
C ALA A 84 -7.67 -14.82 -11.52
N ALA A 85 -6.49 -14.20 -11.60
CA ALA A 85 -5.38 -14.69 -12.42
C ALA A 85 -4.91 -16.08 -11.98
N ARG A 86 -4.81 -16.34 -10.67
CA ARG A 86 -4.50 -17.68 -10.14
C ARG A 86 -5.58 -18.70 -10.49
N GLU A 87 -6.86 -18.32 -10.41
CA GLU A 87 -7.98 -19.20 -10.77
C GLU A 87 -7.93 -19.57 -12.27
N VAL A 88 -7.65 -18.59 -13.13
CA VAL A 88 -7.44 -18.83 -14.57
C VAL A 88 -6.23 -19.73 -14.81
N LEU A 89 -5.10 -19.50 -14.12
CA LEU A 89 -3.92 -20.34 -14.24
C LEU A 89 -4.20 -21.80 -13.83
N THR A 90 -4.97 -22.00 -12.75
CA THR A 90 -5.39 -23.36 -12.33
C THR A 90 -6.36 -24.03 -13.30
N ARG A 91 -7.12 -23.26 -14.09
CA ARG A 91 -7.97 -23.81 -15.16
C ARG A 91 -7.18 -24.17 -16.42
N ILE A 92 -6.01 -23.56 -16.62
CA ILE A 92 -5.10 -23.80 -17.75
C ILE A 92 -4.08 -24.91 -17.45
N ASP A 93 -4.01 -25.40 -16.20
CA ASP A 93 -3.20 -26.58 -15.88
C ASP A 93 -3.80 -27.84 -16.54
N GLU A 94 -3.33 -28.18 -17.73
CA GLU A 94 -3.77 -29.33 -18.53
C GLU A 94 -3.43 -30.70 -17.88
N GLY A 95 -2.77 -30.70 -16.72
CA GLY A 95 -2.33 -31.92 -16.03
C GLY A 95 -1.15 -32.62 -16.70
N ASN A 96 -0.57 -32.01 -17.75
CA ASN A 96 0.57 -32.55 -18.48
C ASN A 96 1.86 -32.40 -17.65
N ARG A 97 2.40 -33.53 -17.21
CA ARG A 97 3.59 -33.63 -16.35
C ARG A 97 4.68 -34.44 -17.02
N HIS A 98 5.93 -34.10 -16.74
CA HIS A 98 7.08 -34.89 -17.17
C HIS A 98 7.04 -36.28 -16.51
N ARG A 99 7.09 -37.34 -17.32
CA ARG A 99 6.86 -38.74 -16.90
C ARG A 99 7.84 -39.26 -15.84
N GLY A 100 9.03 -38.66 -15.72
CA GLY A 100 10.05 -39.06 -14.74
C GLY A 100 10.11 -38.21 -13.46
N SER A 101 9.71 -36.93 -13.54
CA SER A 101 9.91 -35.96 -12.45
C SER A 101 8.60 -35.39 -11.89
N GLY A 102 7.46 -35.62 -12.53
CA GLY A 102 6.14 -35.18 -12.06
C GLY A 102 5.89 -33.68 -12.13
N VAL A 103 6.81 -32.90 -12.71
CA VAL A 103 6.68 -31.45 -12.88
C VAL A 103 5.81 -31.09 -14.10
N PRO A 104 4.91 -30.09 -13.97
CA PRO A 104 4.11 -29.58 -15.10
C PRO A 104 5.00 -29.11 -16.26
N VAL A 105 4.60 -29.43 -17.49
CA VAL A 105 5.28 -28.93 -18.70
C VAL A 105 4.89 -27.46 -18.90
N ALA A 106 5.78 -26.52 -18.57
CA ALA A 106 5.51 -25.10 -18.72
C ALA A 106 5.93 -24.59 -20.11
N THR A 107 4.98 -24.06 -20.90
CA THR A 107 5.29 -23.20 -22.04
C THR A 107 5.62 -21.82 -21.49
N ILE A 108 6.91 -21.53 -21.29
CA ILE A 108 7.36 -20.26 -20.69
C ILE A 108 7.60 -19.23 -21.79
N THR A 109 6.82 -18.15 -21.77
CA THR A 109 7.23 -16.82 -22.24
C THR A 109 6.76 -15.86 -21.15
N GLY A 110 7.58 -15.49 -20.16
CA GLY A 110 8.73 -14.60 -20.34
C GLY A 110 8.44 -13.27 -19.65
N ILE A 111 8.34 -13.28 -18.30
CA ILE A 111 8.50 -12.09 -17.44
C ILE A 111 9.20 -12.58 -16.17
N VAL A 112 10.42 -12.10 -15.94
CA VAL A 112 11.10 -12.26 -14.65
C VAL A 112 10.43 -11.26 -13.71
N LEU A 113 9.62 -11.78 -12.80
CA LEU A 113 9.09 -11.00 -11.69
C LEU A 113 10.19 -10.93 -10.64
N GLU A 114 10.84 -9.78 -10.52
CA GLU A 114 11.70 -9.48 -9.38
C GLU A 114 10.89 -9.75 -8.09
N ASP A 115 11.34 -10.77 -7.36
CA ASP A 115 11.04 -11.09 -5.96
C ASP A 115 9.58 -11.31 -5.53
N LYS A 116 8.66 -11.66 -6.42
CA LYS A 116 7.31 -12.11 -5.98
C LYS A 116 7.34 -13.34 -5.07
N ALA A 117 8.22 -14.30 -5.34
CA ALA A 117 8.35 -15.51 -4.53
C ALA A 117 8.87 -15.21 -3.11
N PHE A 118 9.80 -14.26 -3.00
CA PHE A 118 10.34 -13.80 -1.73
C PHE A 118 9.25 -13.15 -0.87
N TRP A 119 8.47 -12.22 -1.45
CA TRP A 119 7.38 -11.56 -0.70
C TRP A 119 6.23 -12.50 -0.32
N GLU A 120 5.94 -13.52 -1.11
CA GLU A 120 4.99 -14.58 -0.74
C GLU A 120 5.49 -15.44 0.43
N GLU A 121 6.79 -15.79 0.46
CA GLU A 121 7.40 -16.50 1.59
C GLU A 121 7.39 -15.64 2.86
N VAL A 122 7.73 -14.35 2.75
CA VAL A 122 7.69 -13.38 3.85
C VAL A 122 6.26 -13.24 4.39
N ARG A 123 5.26 -13.09 3.51
CA ARG A 123 3.85 -13.00 3.90
C ARG A 123 3.38 -14.27 4.62
N GLY A 124 3.81 -15.45 4.17
CA GLY A 124 3.44 -16.74 4.77
C GLY A 124 3.93 -16.92 6.22
N ARG A 125 4.99 -16.23 6.64
CA ARG A 125 5.55 -16.31 8.01
C ARG A 125 4.91 -15.32 8.99
N LEU A 126 4.16 -14.35 8.49
CA LEU A 126 3.61 -13.23 9.25
C LEU A 126 2.10 -13.38 9.44
N THR A 127 1.57 -12.92 10.57
CA THR A 127 0.13 -12.78 10.76
C THR A 127 -0.40 -11.57 9.97
N GLU A 128 -1.71 -11.47 9.75
CA GLU A 128 -2.29 -10.33 9.01
C GLU A 128 -1.88 -8.97 9.60
N ASN A 129 -1.89 -8.82 10.93
CA ASN A 129 -1.48 -7.59 11.59
C ASN A 129 0.02 -7.29 11.48
N GLN A 130 0.85 -8.33 11.42
CA GLN A 130 2.29 -8.21 11.19
C GLN A 130 2.58 -7.85 9.73
N TRP A 131 1.84 -8.42 8.79
CA TRP A 131 1.92 -8.09 7.37
C TRP A 131 1.45 -6.66 7.10
N LYS A 132 0.37 -6.23 7.74
CA LYS A 132 -0.06 -4.82 7.73
C LYS A 132 1.03 -3.89 8.21
N TRP A 133 1.77 -4.26 9.26
CA TRP A 133 2.90 -3.46 9.71
C TRP A 133 4.00 -3.38 8.63
N VAL A 134 4.35 -4.48 7.96
CA VAL A 134 5.32 -4.44 6.84
C VAL A 134 4.82 -3.57 5.70
N GLN A 135 3.57 -3.75 5.27
CA GLN A 135 2.99 -2.94 4.20
C GLN A 135 2.93 -1.46 4.54
N TYR A 136 2.45 -1.11 5.73
CA TYR A 136 2.27 0.30 6.10
C TYR A 136 3.58 0.97 6.50
N PHE A 137 4.41 0.31 7.31
CA PHE A 137 5.62 0.92 7.87
C PHE A 137 6.83 0.79 6.95
N ILE A 138 6.99 -0.33 6.23
CA ILE A 138 8.17 -0.59 5.39
C ILE A 138 7.90 -0.22 3.93
N ILE A 139 6.77 -0.63 3.38
CA ILE A 139 6.47 -0.41 1.95
C ILE A 139 5.88 0.99 1.71
N ALA A 140 4.96 1.43 2.56
CA ALA A 140 4.28 2.73 2.42
C ALA A 140 4.89 3.86 3.28
N ASP A 141 6.00 3.58 3.99
CA ASP A 141 6.74 4.52 4.86
C ASP A 141 5.86 5.37 5.80
N LEU A 142 4.76 4.78 6.29
CA LEU A 142 3.86 5.43 7.23
C LEU A 142 4.46 5.43 8.63
N SER A 143 4.35 6.55 9.33
CA SER A 143 4.78 6.63 10.73
C SER A 143 3.84 5.87 11.66
N ILE A 144 4.35 5.49 12.83
CA ILE A 144 3.59 4.73 13.85
C ILE A 144 2.27 5.43 14.20
N LYS A 145 2.27 6.76 14.32
CA LYS A 145 1.05 7.54 14.63
C LYS A 145 -0.02 7.37 13.56
N GLU A 146 0.38 7.25 12.31
CA GLU A 146 -0.51 7.19 11.16
C GLU A 146 -1.09 5.78 11.03
N ILE A 147 -0.29 4.75 11.33
CA ILE A 147 -0.77 3.36 11.42
C ILE A 147 -1.77 3.21 12.57
N MET A 148 -1.54 3.89 13.71
CA MET A 148 -2.49 3.90 14.83
C MET A 148 -3.84 4.48 14.43
N GLU A 149 -3.84 5.65 13.77
CA GLU A 149 -5.05 6.30 13.26
C GLU A 149 -5.73 5.42 12.20
N LEU A 150 -4.96 4.76 11.33
CA LEU A 150 -5.48 3.95 10.23
C LEU A 150 -6.14 2.65 10.66
N GLU A 151 -5.54 1.93 11.61
CA GLU A 151 -6.05 0.63 12.09
C GLU A 151 -6.85 0.78 13.40
N ASN A 152 -7.02 2.01 13.90
CA ASN A 152 -7.67 2.33 15.17
C ASN A 152 -7.09 1.53 16.35
N VAL A 153 -5.76 1.42 16.38
CA VAL A 153 -5.01 0.65 17.37
C VAL A 153 -4.08 1.55 18.18
N SER A 154 -3.68 1.09 19.36
CA SER A 154 -2.74 1.82 20.21
C SER A 154 -1.33 1.83 19.64
N ALA A 155 -0.52 2.81 20.05
CA ALA A 155 0.89 2.90 19.67
C ALA A 155 1.67 1.63 20.01
N ASP A 156 1.33 1.03 21.14
CA ASP A 156 1.97 -0.18 21.63
C ASP A 156 1.60 -1.40 20.80
N ALA A 157 0.38 -1.47 20.25
CA ALA A 157 -0.01 -2.51 19.32
C ALA A 157 0.81 -2.44 18.02
N VAL A 158 0.93 -1.25 17.42
CA VAL A 158 1.75 -1.06 16.20
C VAL A 158 3.22 -1.38 16.46
N LYS A 159 3.78 -0.92 17.58
CA LYS A 159 5.16 -1.25 17.97
C LYS A 159 5.35 -2.74 18.24
N SER A 160 4.36 -3.40 18.82
CA SER A 160 4.36 -4.84 19.06
C SER A 160 4.38 -5.61 17.74
N TRP A 161 3.56 -5.22 16.77
CA TRP A 161 3.58 -5.81 15.42
C TRP A 161 4.97 -5.71 14.78
N GLY A 162 5.59 -4.53 14.82
CA GLY A 162 6.94 -4.34 14.28
C GLY A 162 8.01 -5.16 15.01
N ARG A 163 7.89 -5.30 16.34
CA ARG A 163 8.83 -6.10 17.14
C ARG A 163 8.73 -7.58 16.78
N GLU A 164 7.52 -8.10 16.64
CA GLU A 164 7.28 -9.50 16.23
C GLU A 164 7.69 -9.76 14.78
N VAL A 165 7.43 -8.81 13.86
CA VAL A 165 7.91 -8.87 12.48
C VAL A 165 9.43 -8.98 12.45
N ARG A 166 10.14 -8.08 13.14
CA ARG A 166 11.62 -8.10 13.19
C ARG A 166 12.16 -9.37 13.84
N ARG A 167 11.48 -9.92 14.84
CA ARG A 167 11.85 -11.20 15.45
C ARG A 167 11.71 -12.36 14.47
N LYS A 168 10.66 -12.37 13.66
CA LYS A 168 10.38 -13.44 12.68
C LYS A 168 11.22 -13.33 11.40
N LEU A 169 11.45 -12.12 10.92
CA LEU A 169 12.25 -11.82 9.72
C LEU A 169 13.74 -11.66 10.01
N GLY A 170 14.11 -11.38 11.26
CA GLY A 170 15.50 -11.29 11.71
C GLY A 170 16.12 -12.63 12.08
N ASN A 171 15.41 -13.74 11.83
CA ASN A 171 15.98 -15.08 11.99
C ASN A 171 17.09 -15.27 10.94
N GLU A 172 18.20 -15.86 11.37
CA GLU A 172 19.46 -16.00 10.61
C GLU A 172 19.27 -16.61 9.21
N GLU A 173 18.22 -17.42 9.05
CA GLU A 173 17.82 -18.08 7.82
C GLU A 173 17.23 -17.13 6.74
N VAL A 174 16.50 -16.07 7.13
CA VAL A 174 15.98 -15.05 6.21
C VAL A 174 17.09 -14.07 5.84
N ARG A 175 17.98 -13.76 6.80
CA ARG A 175 19.18 -12.95 6.58
C ARG A 175 20.14 -13.60 5.60
N ARG A 176 20.42 -14.91 5.75
CA ARG A 176 21.28 -15.67 4.85
C ARG A 176 20.71 -15.71 3.43
N LYS A 177 19.39 -15.88 3.28
CA LYS A 177 18.71 -15.81 1.98
C LYS A 177 18.75 -14.42 1.34
N LEU A 178 18.62 -13.36 2.14
CA LEU A 178 18.76 -11.97 1.67
C LEU A 178 20.20 -11.65 1.23
N GLU A 179 21.20 -12.21 1.92
CA GLU A 179 22.62 -12.10 1.57
C GLU A 179 23.00 -12.96 0.35
N GLU A 180 22.33 -14.10 0.13
CA GLU A 180 22.50 -14.95 -1.06
C GLU A 180 21.82 -14.37 -2.32
N MET A 181 20.95 -13.36 -2.18
CA MET A 181 20.22 -12.69 -3.28
C MET A 181 20.85 -11.36 -3.74
N VAL A 182 21.92 -10.89 -3.08
CA VAL A 182 22.73 -9.71 -3.46
C VAL A 182 24.06 -10.16 -4.05
#